data_AF-A0A5B8SND0-F1
#
_entry.id   AF-A0A5B8SND0-F1
#
_cell.length_a   1.000
_cell.length_b   1.000
_cell.length_c   1.000
_cell.angle_alpha   90.00
_cell.angle_beta   90.00
_cell.angle_gamma   90.00
#
_symmetry.space_group_name_H-M   'P 1'
#
loop_
_entity.id
_entity.type
_entity.pdbx_description
1 polymer ?
#
loop_
_entity_poly.entity_id
_entity_poly.type
_entity_poly.pdbx_seq_one_letter_code
_entity_poly.pdbx_strand_id
1 'polypeptide(L)' 'MNSSLKQTQVDAGQLAYRELGWVLPVEVLRSAAGFYLGTSNEDDFPVSRESVEYFKTQEQAEQALNSGNWTQRHDS' A
#
# COMPACT_ATOMS: atom_id res chain seq x y z
N MET A 1 -27.07 -14.98 -13.94
CA MET A 1 -25.64 -15.34 -13.77
C MET A 1 -24.93 -14.03 -13.54
N ASN A 2 -24.91 -13.54 -12.31
CA ASN A 2 -24.45 -12.18 -12.04
C ASN A 2 -23.06 -12.30 -11.42
N SER A 3 -22.05 -12.41 -12.29
CA SER A 3 -20.65 -12.29 -11.88
C SER A 3 -20.46 -10.91 -11.29
N SER A 4 -20.55 -10.81 -9.97
CA SER A 4 -20.16 -9.65 -9.21
C SER A 4 -18.67 -9.47 -9.46
N LEU A 5 -18.32 -8.54 -10.35
CA LEU A 5 -16.99 -7.97 -10.39
C LEU A 5 -16.79 -7.40 -8.99
N LYS A 6 -16.06 -8.13 -8.14
CA LYS A 6 -15.36 -7.51 -7.02
C LYS A 6 -14.43 -6.53 -7.70
N GLN A 7 -14.89 -5.29 -7.82
CA GLN A 7 -14.03 -4.17 -8.14
C GLN A 7 -13.09 -4.10 -6.94
N THR A 8 -12.01 -4.88 -6.98
CA THR A 8 -10.89 -4.70 -6.08
C THR A 8 -10.36 -3.34 -6.48
N GLN A 9 -10.87 -2.30 -5.81
CA GLN A 9 -10.29 -0.99 -5.87
C GLN A 9 -8.89 -1.17 -5.28
N VAL A 10 -7.95 -1.55 -6.14
CA VAL A 10 -6.54 -1.53 -5.83
C VAL A 10 -6.24 -0.06 -5.68
N ASP A 11 -6.21 0.40 -4.43
CA ASP A 11 -5.71 1.72 -4.10
C ASP A 11 -4.29 1.75 -4.64
N ALA A 12 -4.12 2.41 -5.78
CA ALA A 12 -2.82 2.53 -6.43
C ALA A 12 -1.96 3.48 -5.60
N GLY A 13 -0.68 3.16 -5.44
CA GLY A 13 0.26 3.99 -4.69
C GLY A 13 0.37 5.38 -5.32
N GLN A 14 -0.01 6.40 -4.55
CA GLN A 14 -0.01 7.78 -5.04
C GLN A 14 1.42 8.29 -5.23
N LEU A 15 2.35 7.90 -4.35
CA LEU A 15 3.76 8.28 -4.47
C LEU A 15 4.44 7.50 -5.59
N ALA A 16 4.16 6.21 -5.75
CA ALA A 16 4.66 5.44 -6.89
C ALA A 16 4.24 6.06 -8.23
N TYR A 17 2.98 6.51 -8.33
CA TYR A 17 2.49 7.19 -9.53
C TYR A 17 3.09 8.58 -9.71
N ARG A 18 3.16 9.39 -8.64
CA ARG A 18 3.66 10.77 -8.72
C ARG A 18 5.14 10.84 -9.05
N GLU A 19 5.97 10.01 -8.41
CA GLU A 19 7.43 10.08 -8.50
C GLU A 19 7.98 9.29 -9.70
N LEU A 20 7.35 8.17 -10.05
CA LEU A 20 7.87 7.24 -11.06
C LEU A 20 6.90 7.01 -12.24
N GLY A 21 5.66 7.50 -12.15
CA GLY A 21 4.63 7.24 -13.16
C GLY A 21 4.11 5.80 -13.13
N TRP A 22 4.37 5.05 -12.06
CA TRP A 22 4.01 3.63 -11.97
C TRP A 22 2.69 3.44 -11.21
N VAL A 23 1.79 2.64 -11.79
CA VAL A 23 0.53 2.26 -11.16
C VAL A 23 0.74 0.92 -10.46
N LEU A 24 1.20 0.99 -9.22
CA LEU A 24 1.46 -0.18 -8.39
C LEU A 24 0.41 -0.29 -7.28
N PRO A 25 -0.06 -1.50 -6.94
CA PRO A 25 -1.02 -1.69 -5.85
C PRO A 25 -0.37 -1.40 -4.50
N VAL A 26 -1.12 -0.78 -3.58
CA VAL A 26 -0.71 -0.66 -2.18
C VAL A 26 -0.81 -2.02 -1.49
N GLU A 27 0.25 -2.43 -0.81
CA GLU A 27 0.38 -3.67 -0.07
C GLU A 27 1.12 -3.48 1.26
N VAL A 28 1.13 -4.53 2.08
CA VAL A 28 1.85 -4.53 3.36
C VAL A 28 3.31 -4.92 3.14
N LEU A 29 4.21 -4.01 3.47
CA LEU A 29 5.66 -4.18 3.39
C LEU A 29 6.29 -4.13 4.79
N ARG A 30 7.52 -4.63 4.90
CA ARG A 30 8.26 -4.71 6.17
C ARG A 30 9.61 -3.99 6.10
N SER A 31 9.95 -3.30 7.17
CA SER A 31 11.27 -2.69 7.39
C SER A 31 11.78 -2.97 8.80
N ALA A 32 12.97 -2.47 9.14
CA ALA A 32 13.50 -2.50 10.50
C ALA A 32 12.63 -1.71 11.50
N ALA A 33 11.86 -0.71 11.04
CA ALA A 33 11.00 0.10 11.89
C ALA A 33 9.61 -0.52 12.14
N GLY A 34 9.28 -1.63 11.47
CA GLY A 34 7.97 -2.27 11.53
C GLY A 34 7.35 -2.49 10.14
N PHE A 35 6.06 -2.75 10.12
CA PHE A 35 5.26 -2.92 8.91
C PHE A 35 4.70 -1.59 8.44
N TYR A 36 4.46 -1.43 7.15
CA TYR A 36 3.90 -0.22 6.56
C TYR A 36 3.14 -0.57 5.28
N LEU A 37 2.28 0.33 4.84
CA LEU A 37 1.64 0.25 3.53
C LEU A 37 2.48 0.99 2.49
N GLY A 38 2.78 0.32 1.39
CA GLY A 38 3.65 0.81 0.34
C GLY A 38 3.38 0.07 -0.97
N THR A 39 4.23 0.30 -1.96
CA THR A 39 4.19 -0.44 -3.23
C THR A 39 5.50 -1.18 -3.43
N SER A 40 5.46 -2.34 -4.07
CA SER A 40 6.65 -3.03 -4.56
C SER A 40 6.58 -3.26 -6.08
N ASN A 41 7.74 -3.53 -6.68
CA ASN A 41 7.82 -3.92 -8.09
C ASN A 41 7.66 -5.44 -8.26
N GLU A 42 7.80 -5.94 -9.49
CA GLU A 42 7.68 -7.37 -9.81
C GLU A 42 8.72 -8.27 -9.12
N ASP A 43 9.80 -7.68 -8.59
CA ASP A 43 10.88 -8.37 -7.89
C ASP A 43 10.76 -8.25 -6.35
N ASP A 44 9.59 -7.86 -5.83
CA ASP A 44 9.32 -7.60 -4.40
C ASP A 44 10.21 -6.50 -3.78
N PHE A 45 10.80 -5.62 -4.59
CA PHE A 45 11.56 -4.48 -4.08
C PHE A 45 10.63 -3.31 -3.72
N PRO A 46 10.73 -2.75 -2.50
CA PRO A 46 9.93 -1.59 -2.11
C PRO A 46 10.20 -0.40 -3.03
N VAL A 47 9.14 0.11 -3.65
CA VAL A 47 9.18 1.27 -4.55
C VAL A 47 8.83 2.55 -3.79
N SER A 48 7.77 2.52 -3.01
CA SER A 48 7.31 3.67 -2.24
C SER A 48 6.73 3.26 -0.89
N ARG A 49 6.81 4.16 0.10
CA ARG A 49 6.07 4.06 1.36
C ARG A 49 4.87 5.00 1.29
N GLU A 50 3.69 4.42 1.09
CA GLU A 50 2.44 5.15 0.87
C GLU A 50 1.77 5.56 2.18
N SER A 51 1.95 4.81 3.27
CA SER A 51 1.44 5.18 4.60
C SER A 51 2.39 6.09 5.39
N VAL A 52 1.80 6.96 6.22
CA VAL A 52 2.53 7.69 7.27
C VAL A 52 2.88 6.75 8.43
N GLU A 53 1.98 5.83 8.74
CA GLU A 53 2.05 4.94 9.89
C GLU A 53 3.06 3.80 9.71
N TYR A 54 3.66 3.40 10.84
CA TYR A 54 4.24 2.09 11.00
C TYR A 54 3.37 1.26 11.94
N PHE A 55 3.11 0.03 11.54
CA PHE A 55 2.34 -0.95 12.29
C PHE A 55 3.27 -1.95 12.98
N LYS A 56 2.87 -2.40 14.17
CA LYS A 56 3.70 -3.31 14.98
C LYS A 56 3.70 -4.73 14.43
N THR A 57 2.59 -5.16 13.83
CA THR A 57 2.43 -6.50 13.25
C THR A 57 1.88 -6.40 11.83
N GLN A 58 2.07 -7.48 11.06
CA GLN A 58 1.55 -7.58 9.70
C GLN A 58 0.03 -7.48 9.70
N GLU A 59 -0.65 -8.16 10.63
CA GLU A 59 -2.11 -8.17 10.72
C GLU A 59 -2.68 -6.77 10.98
N GLN A 60 -1.98 -5.93 11.76
CA GLN A 60 -2.40 -4.54 11.98
C GLN A 60 -2.32 -3.72 10.69
N ALA A 61 -1.26 -3.92 9.89
CA ALA A 61 -1.13 -3.26 8.60
C ALA A 61 -2.19 -3.76 7.60
N GLU A 62 -2.42 -5.07 7.54
CA GLU A 62 -3.47 -5.66 6.68
C GLU A 62 -4.86 -5.17 7.07
N GLN A 63 -5.15 -5.06 8.37
CA GLN A 63 -6.41 -4.48 8.84
C GLN A 63 -6.53 -3.01 8.45
N ALA A 64 -5.46 -2.22 8.60
CA ALA A 64 -5.46 -0.82 8.18
C ALA A 64 -5.70 -0.70 6.67
N LEU A 65 -5.00 -1.48 5.84
CA LEU A 65 -5.18 -1.51 4.39
C LEU A 65 -6.62 -1.86 4.00
N ASN A 66 -7.17 -2.95 4.56
CA ASN A 66 -8.52 -3.41 4.24
C ASN A 66 -9.63 -2.48 4.74
N SER A 67 -9.41 -1.77 5.85
CA SER A 67 -10.38 -0.84 6.42
C SER A 67 -10.24 0.60 5.91
N GLY A 68 -9.17 0.91 5.18
CA GLY A 68 -8.79 2.28 4.84
C GLY A 68 -8.37 3.12 6.04
N ASN A 69 -8.08 2.51 7.20
CA ASN A 69 -7.71 3.20 8.43
C ASN A 69 -6.18 3.45 8.49
N TRP A 70 -5.68 4.19 7.51
CA TRP A 70 -4.30 4.64 7.40
C TRP A 70 -4.27 5.98 6.68
N THR A 71 -3.19 6.73 6.84
CA THR A 71 -3.05 8.06 6.23
C THR A 71 -2.07 8.01 5.07
N GLN A 72 -2.50 8.48 3.91
CA GLN A 72 -1.61 8.68 2.78
C GLN A 72 -0.49 9.65 3.15
N ARG A 73 0.75 9.22 2.92
CA ARG A 73 1.95 10.03 3.00
C ARG A 73 2.01 10.94 1.77
N HIS A 74 2.20 12.23 2.02
CA HIS A 74 2.19 13.27 0.98
C HIS A 74 3.56 13.95 0.82
N ASP A 75 4.62 13.37 1.38
CA ASP A 75 5.93 14.02 1.51
C ASP A 75 6.39 14.68 0.20
N SER A 76 6.97 15.86 0.38
CA SER A 76 7.35 16.86 -0.63
C SER A 76 8.75 16.68 -1.18
#